data_AF-A0A948Q9M8-F1
#
_entry.id   AF-A0A948Q9M8-F1
#
_cell.length_a   1.000
_cell.length_b   1.000
_cell.length_c   1.000
_cell.angle_alpha   90.00
_cell.angle_beta   90.00
_cell.angle_gamma   90.00
#
_symmetry.space_group_name_H-M   'P 1'
#
loop_
_entity.id
_entity.type
_entity.pdbx_description
1 polymer ?
#
loop_
_entity_poly.entity_id
_entity_poly.type
_entity_poly.pdbx_seq_one_letter_code
_entity_poly.pdbx_strand_id
1 'polypeptide(L)'
;MENEKILIIQFQLTRFKVLALLTALFVCFHPKLLGSEQLTLTTYYPSPYGGYAKLLTTDQTVLARDAGAVGVGYAATGTSKFAVNGRVGIGTVNPSQSLDVNGSVKWGTQRGLLRTDQGAAIELGGNGTPYVDFSNDAWNNFDARIILAGNDQLRFDGTMVGIGMT
;
A
#
# COMPACT_ATOMS: atom_id res chain seq x y z
N MET A 1 -50.53 -12.73 51.90
CA MET A 1 -50.82 -13.46 50.64
C MET A 1 -51.19 -12.39 49.63
N GLU A 2 -50.27 -12.07 48.71
CA GLU A 2 -50.50 -11.03 47.70
C GLU A 2 -51.44 -11.55 46.62
N ASN A 3 -52.48 -10.77 46.29
CA ASN A 3 -53.43 -11.09 45.25
C ASN A 3 -52.82 -10.76 43.88
N GLU A 4 -52.33 -11.76 43.16
CA GLU A 4 -52.03 -11.59 41.74
C GLU A 4 -53.33 -11.43 40.94
N LYS A 5 -53.44 -10.31 40.24
CA LYS A 5 -54.54 -10.06 39.30
C LYS A 5 -54.19 -10.70 37.95
N ILE A 6 -54.87 -11.78 37.61
CA ILE A 6 -54.75 -12.42 36.30
C ILE A 6 -55.58 -11.61 35.29
N LEU A 7 -54.93 -11.07 34.27
CA LEU A 7 -55.58 -10.46 33.11
C LEU A 7 -55.52 -11.41 31.92
N ILE A 8 -56.68 -11.91 31.49
CA ILE A 8 -56.80 -12.77 30.30
C ILE A 8 -57.19 -11.90 29.10
N ILE A 9 -56.33 -11.83 28.09
CA ILE A 9 -56.61 -11.14 26.82
C ILE A 9 -56.83 -12.20 25.74
N GLN A 10 -58.06 -12.28 25.21
CA GLN A 10 -58.41 -13.16 24.10
C GLN A 10 -58.44 -12.38 22.78
N PHE A 11 -57.66 -12.83 21.80
CA PHE A 11 -57.66 -12.28 20.44
C PHE A 11 -58.48 -13.16 19.51
N GLN A 12 -59.48 -12.57 18.85
CA GLN A 12 -60.26 -13.21 17.79
C GLN A 12 -59.79 -12.66 16.43
N LEU A 13 -58.91 -13.41 15.78
CA LEU A 13 -58.32 -13.06 14.49
C LEU A 13 -59.13 -13.68 13.35
N THR A 14 -59.79 -12.82 12.57
CA THR A 14 -60.44 -13.23 11.32
C THR A 14 -59.43 -13.20 10.17
N ARG A 15 -59.70 -13.90 9.06
CA ARG A 15 -58.83 -13.91 7.88
C ARG A 15 -58.45 -12.50 7.42
N PHE A 16 -59.39 -11.56 7.45
CA PHE A 16 -59.14 -10.17 7.10
C PHE A 16 -58.21 -9.46 8.08
N LYS A 17 -58.39 -9.67 9.40
CA LYS A 17 -57.50 -9.09 10.43
C LYS A 17 -56.09 -9.66 10.35
N VAL A 18 -55.95 -10.95 10.06
CA VAL A 18 -54.64 -11.58 9.83
C VAL A 18 -53.97 -10.98 8.59
N LEU A 19 -54.72 -10.83 7.49
CA LEU A 19 -54.19 -10.23 6.27
C LEU A 19 -53.75 -8.79 6.51
N ALA A 20 -54.59 -7.95 7.12
CA ALA A 20 -54.25 -6.57 7.45
C ALA A 20 -53.03 -6.46 8.36
N LEU A 21 -52.89 -7.37 9.34
CA LEU A 21 -51.75 -7.40 10.24
C LEU A 21 -50.47 -7.84 9.53
N LEU A 22 -50.55 -8.79 8.61
CA LEU A 22 -49.42 -9.19 7.75
C LEU A 22 -49.02 -8.08 6.78
N THR A 23 -49.99 -7.36 6.20
CA THR A 23 -49.71 -6.22 5.33
C THR A 23 -49.08 -5.08 6.12
N ALA A 24 -49.59 -4.76 7.30
CA ALA A 24 -49.00 -3.76 8.19
C ALA A 24 -47.59 -4.17 8.63
N LEU A 25 -47.38 -5.45 8.95
CA LEU A 25 -46.06 -5.98 9.26
C LEU A 25 -45.13 -5.79 8.05
N PHE A 26 -45.55 -6.16 6.85
CA PHE A 26 -44.73 -6.06 5.63
C PHE A 26 -44.38 -4.61 5.27
N VAL A 27 -45.32 -3.67 5.44
CA VAL A 27 -45.12 -2.25 5.12
C VAL A 27 -44.27 -1.54 6.20
N CYS A 28 -44.46 -1.89 7.47
CA CYS A 28 -43.70 -1.32 8.59
C CYS A 28 -42.38 -2.06 8.85
N PHE A 29 -42.11 -3.16 8.16
CA PHE A 29 -40.84 -3.87 8.24
C PHE A 29 -39.89 -3.31 7.18
N HIS A 30 -39.22 -2.22 7.53
CA HIS A 30 -38.13 -1.67 6.74
C HIS A 30 -36.84 -2.44 7.14
N PRO A 31 -36.27 -3.30 6.27
CA PRO A 31 -34.98 -3.89 6.55
C PRO A 31 -33.98 -2.74 6.77
N LYS A 32 -33.33 -2.73 7.93
CA LYS A 32 -32.25 -1.77 8.18
C LYS A 32 -31.11 -2.06 7.20
N LEU A 33 -30.39 -1.02 6.77
CA LEU A 33 -29.10 -1.19 6.09
C LEU A 33 -28.23 -2.09 6.97
N LEU A 34 -27.76 -3.21 6.42
CA LEU A 34 -26.73 -4.00 7.07
C LEU A 34 -25.55 -3.05 7.27
N GLY A 35 -25.19 -2.74 8.52
CA GLY A 35 -23.98 -1.99 8.82
C GLY A 35 -22.77 -2.73 8.24
N SER A 36 -21.63 -2.05 8.10
CA SER A 36 -20.37 -2.68 7.67
C SER A 36 -20.15 -4.02 8.40
N GLU A 37 -20.35 -5.13 7.69
CA GLU A 37 -20.12 -6.49 8.20
C GLU A 37 -18.68 -6.89 7.90
N GLN A 38 -17.94 -7.27 8.93
CA GLN A 38 -16.64 -7.89 8.74
C GLN A 38 -16.85 -9.33 8.27
N LEU A 39 -16.84 -9.56 6.96
CA LEU A 39 -16.90 -10.90 6.37
C LEU A 39 -15.51 -11.54 6.43
N THR A 40 -15.30 -12.48 7.37
CA THR A 40 -14.11 -13.31 7.41
C THR A 40 -14.32 -14.54 6.51
N LEU A 41 -13.64 -14.58 5.37
CA LEU A 41 -13.68 -15.73 4.46
C LEU A 41 -12.58 -16.72 4.85
N THR A 42 -12.95 -17.81 5.53
CA THR A 42 -12.01 -18.88 5.91
C THR A 42 -12.16 -20.07 4.97
N THR A 43 -11.19 -20.29 4.08
CA THR A 43 -11.14 -21.51 3.27
C THR A 43 -10.30 -22.57 3.99
N TYR A 44 -10.86 -23.75 4.30
CA TYR A 44 -10.16 -24.87 4.95
C TYR A 44 -10.10 -26.11 4.04
N TYR A 45 -9.04 -26.91 4.16
CA TYR A 45 -8.75 -28.04 3.28
C TYR A 45 -9.71 -29.26 3.47
N PRO A 46 -9.99 -30.06 2.41
CA PRO A 46 -9.64 -29.83 1.02
C PRO A 46 -10.75 -29.09 0.25
N SER A 47 -11.16 -27.91 0.70
CA SER A 47 -11.84 -26.96 -0.18
C SER A 47 -10.81 -26.31 -1.11
N PRO A 48 -11.14 -26.04 -2.39
CA PRO A 48 -10.22 -26.17 -3.51
C PRO A 48 -9.13 -25.09 -3.54
N TYR A 49 -8.12 -25.34 -4.36
CA TYR A 49 -7.25 -24.33 -4.96
C TYR A 49 -8.10 -23.32 -5.77
N GLY A 50 -8.88 -22.49 -5.09
CA GLY A 50 -9.72 -21.47 -5.70
C GLY A 50 -8.90 -20.22 -5.98
N GLY A 51 -8.54 -20.00 -7.24
CA GLY A 51 -8.00 -18.72 -7.68
C GLY A 51 -9.11 -17.68 -7.79
N TYR A 52 -8.95 -16.54 -7.12
CA TYR A 52 -9.83 -15.40 -7.34
C TYR A 52 -9.40 -14.67 -8.62
N ALA A 53 -10.29 -14.54 -9.60
CA ALA A 53 -9.99 -13.83 -10.85
C ALA A 53 -9.81 -12.31 -10.64
N LYS A 54 -10.43 -11.73 -9.60
CA LYS A 54 -10.35 -10.31 -9.28
C LYS A 54 -10.56 -10.09 -7.79
N LEU A 55 -9.68 -9.32 -7.16
CA LEU A 55 -9.94 -8.70 -5.84
C LEU A 55 -10.12 -7.20 -6.07
N LEU A 56 -11.24 -6.65 -5.60
CA LEU A 56 -11.49 -5.22 -5.56
C LEU A 56 -11.50 -4.79 -4.10
N THR A 57 -10.63 -3.84 -3.77
CA THR A 57 -10.56 -3.22 -2.44
C THR A 57 -10.98 -1.76 -2.58
N THR A 58 -11.79 -1.26 -1.65
CA THR A 58 -12.28 0.13 -1.66
C THR A 58 -11.42 1.07 -0.83
N ASP A 59 -10.63 0.52 0.09
CA ASP A 59 -9.82 1.25 1.04
C ASP A 59 -8.38 0.68 1.08
N GLN A 60 -7.81 0.56 2.28
CA GLN A 60 -6.48 0.00 2.46
C GLN A 60 -6.45 -1.50 2.15
N THR A 61 -5.62 -1.89 1.18
CA THR A 61 -5.27 -3.29 0.98
C THR A 61 -4.08 -3.62 1.86
N VAL A 62 -4.25 -4.53 2.81
CA VAL A 62 -3.15 -5.02 3.66
C VAL A 62 -2.89 -6.48 3.34
N LEU A 63 -1.72 -6.75 2.76
CA LEU A 63 -1.25 -8.10 2.46
C LEU A 63 -0.09 -8.46 3.38
N ALA A 64 -0.01 -9.74 3.78
CA ALA A 64 1.15 -10.31 4.46
C ALA A 64 1.60 -9.59 5.77
N ARG A 65 0.64 -9.27 6.65
CA ARG A 65 0.83 -8.35 7.79
C ARG A 65 1.78 -8.83 8.91
N ASP A 66 1.80 -10.14 9.21
CA ASP A 66 2.41 -10.63 10.46
C ASP A 66 3.70 -11.45 10.29
N ALA A 67 4.11 -11.79 9.05
CA ALA A 67 5.40 -12.44 8.73
C ALA A 67 5.58 -12.75 7.24
N GLY A 68 4.49 -12.84 6.49
CA GLY A 68 4.51 -13.26 5.08
C GLY A 68 5.26 -12.31 4.15
N ALA A 69 5.47 -12.75 2.93
CA ALA A 69 5.95 -11.93 1.83
C ALA A 69 4.91 -11.91 0.71
N VAL A 70 4.90 -10.82 -0.06
CA VAL A 70 4.07 -10.69 -1.26
C VAL A 70 4.96 -10.89 -2.48
N GLY A 71 4.73 -11.99 -3.19
CA GLY A 71 5.38 -12.28 -4.47
C GLY A 71 4.40 -12.08 -5.63
N VAL A 72 4.76 -11.23 -6.59
CA VAL A 72 4.03 -11.11 -7.85
C VAL A 72 4.85 -11.80 -8.93
N GLY A 73 4.32 -12.88 -9.51
CA GLY A 73 5.02 -13.65 -10.55
C GLY A 73 6.19 -14.52 -10.04
N TYR A 74 6.25 -14.78 -8.73
CA TYR A 74 7.22 -15.68 -8.10
C TYR A 74 6.55 -16.88 -7.44
N ALA A 75 7.21 -18.04 -7.47
CA ALA A 75 6.83 -19.20 -6.65
C ALA A 75 7.28 -19.05 -5.18
N ALA A 76 8.39 -18.35 -4.94
CA ALA A 76 8.89 -17.98 -3.63
C ALA A 76 9.65 -16.64 -3.73
N THR A 77 9.54 -15.79 -2.70
CA THR A 77 10.18 -14.45 -2.68
C THR A 77 11.56 -14.43 -2.04
N GLY A 78 12.06 -15.59 -1.59
CA GLY A 78 13.31 -15.69 -0.84
C GLY A 78 13.25 -14.89 0.47
N THR A 79 14.24 -14.03 0.68
CA THR A 79 14.33 -13.14 1.85
C THR A 79 13.56 -11.82 1.67
N SER A 80 13.02 -11.54 0.47
CA SER A 80 12.33 -10.28 0.18
C SER A 80 10.91 -10.30 0.73
N LYS A 81 10.50 -9.21 1.40
CA LYS A 81 9.12 -9.00 1.86
C LYS A 81 8.16 -8.64 0.72
N PHE A 82 8.68 -7.97 -0.30
CA PHE A 82 7.95 -7.70 -1.54
C PHE A 82 8.88 -7.97 -2.72
N ALA A 83 8.43 -8.79 -3.67
CA ALA A 83 9.18 -9.12 -4.87
C ALA A 83 8.25 -9.15 -6.07
N VAL A 84 8.66 -8.51 -7.17
CA VAL A 84 7.93 -8.47 -8.43
C VAL A 84 8.80 -9.04 -9.55
N ASN A 85 8.35 -10.13 -10.15
CA ASN A 85 8.95 -10.69 -11.35
C ASN A 85 8.26 -10.07 -12.58
N GLY A 86 8.73 -8.90 -12.98
CA GLY A 86 8.11 -8.12 -14.04
C GLY A 86 8.48 -6.65 -13.93
N ARG A 87 7.71 -5.79 -14.62
CA ARG A 87 7.92 -4.34 -14.60
C ARG A 87 6.98 -3.68 -13.58
N VAL A 88 7.51 -2.74 -12.82
CA VAL A 88 6.76 -1.94 -11.86
C VAL A 88 6.54 -0.55 -12.44
N GLY A 89 5.28 -0.18 -12.67
CA GLY A 89 4.88 1.16 -13.07
C GLY A 89 4.37 1.96 -11.86
N ILE A 90 4.91 3.16 -11.64
CA ILE A 90 4.39 4.14 -10.67
C ILE A 90 3.87 5.34 -11.47
N GLY A 91 2.55 5.56 -11.45
CA GLY A 91 1.92 6.60 -12.27
C GLY A 91 1.86 6.28 -13.78
N THR A 92 2.18 5.04 -14.18
CA THR A 92 2.10 4.54 -15.55
C THR A 92 1.59 3.10 -15.56
N VAL A 93 0.78 2.75 -16.56
CA VAL A 93 0.23 1.38 -16.76
C VAL A 93 1.00 0.58 -17.81
N ASN A 94 1.86 1.23 -18.59
CA ASN A 94 2.66 0.63 -19.65
C ASN A 94 4.16 0.90 -19.38
N PRO A 95 4.75 0.32 -18.33
CA PRO A 95 6.14 0.57 -17.98
C PRO A 95 7.09 0.08 -19.09
N SER A 96 8.00 0.95 -19.52
CA SER A 96 9.00 0.67 -20.55
C SER A 96 10.28 0.03 -20.01
N GLN A 97 10.53 0.18 -18.71
CA GLN A 97 11.68 -0.34 -17.97
C GLN A 97 11.23 -1.20 -16.78
N SER A 98 12.17 -1.90 -16.12
CA SER A 98 11.87 -2.72 -14.94
C SER A 98 11.23 -1.92 -13.79
N LEU A 99 11.64 -0.67 -13.62
CA LEU A 99 10.94 0.32 -12.81
C LEU A 99 10.74 1.57 -13.68
N ASP A 100 9.50 1.97 -13.88
CA ASP A 100 9.13 3.15 -14.66
C ASP A 100 8.25 4.05 -13.79
N VAL A 101 8.76 5.24 -13.49
CA VAL A 101 8.10 6.21 -12.61
C VAL A 101 7.75 7.43 -13.44
N ASN A 102 6.46 7.60 -13.71
CA ASN A 102 5.93 8.83 -14.29
C ASN A 102 5.78 9.88 -13.17
N GLY A 103 6.90 10.49 -12.79
CA GLY A 103 6.98 11.41 -11.67
C GLY A 103 8.40 11.52 -11.11
N SER A 104 8.52 11.98 -9.86
CA SER A 104 9.81 12.09 -9.16
C SER A 104 10.01 10.95 -8.16
N VAL A 105 11.25 10.50 -7.99
CA VAL A 105 11.66 9.56 -6.93
C VAL A 105 12.35 10.34 -5.82
N LYS A 106 11.79 10.31 -4.62
CA LYS A 106 12.39 10.92 -3.42
C LYS A 106 13.09 9.86 -2.58
N TRP A 107 14.36 10.11 -2.27
CA TRP A 107 15.22 9.19 -1.51
C TRP A 107 16.00 9.87 -0.36
N GLY A 108 15.86 11.19 -0.22
CA GLY A 108 16.35 11.95 0.94
C GLY A 108 15.21 12.58 1.75
N THR A 109 15.54 13.15 2.92
CA THR A 109 14.53 13.77 3.81
C THR A 109 13.96 15.08 3.24
N GLN A 110 14.83 15.94 2.69
CA GLN A 110 14.44 17.26 2.15
C GLN A 110 14.61 17.36 0.63
N ARG A 111 15.85 17.25 0.09
CA ARG A 111 16.15 17.48 -1.35
C ARG A 111 16.98 16.38 -2.00
N GLY A 112 16.65 15.11 -1.75
CA GLY A 112 17.19 13.96 -2.49
C GLY A 112 16.17 13.47 -3.51
N LEU A 113 16.28 13.92 -4.77
CA LEU A 113 15.28 13.68 -5.82
C LEU A 113 15.93 13.20 -7.13
N LEU A 114 15.28 12.24 -7.81
CA LEU A 114 15.43 12.01 -9.25
C LEU A 114 14.17 12.53 -9.91
N ARG A 115 14.28 13.50 -10.81
CA ARG A 115 13.10 14.18 -11.39
C ARG A 115 13.35 14.62 -12.83
N THR A 116 12.28 14.82 -13.59
CA THR A 116 12.31 15.28 -14.98
C THR A 116 12.49 16.80 -15.11
N ASP A 117 13.13 17.42 -14.12
CA ASP A 117 13.43 18.87 -14.12
C ASP A 117 14.57 19.16 -15.10
N GLN A 118 14.43 20.24 -15.89
CA GLN A 118 15.39 20.64 -16.93
C GLN A 118 15.82 19.49 -17.88
N GLY A 119 14.91 18.56 -18.19
CA GLY A 119 15.17 17.38 -19.03
C GLY A 119 15.38 16.10 -18.22
N ALA A 120 16.33 16.11 -17.28
CA ALA A 120 16.50 15.09 -16.25
C ALA A 120 17.49 15.62 -15.20
N ALA A 121 17.14 15.51 -13.91
CA ALA A 121 17.95 16.00 -12.81
C ALA A 121 18.10 14.96 -11.70
N ILE A 122 19.32 14.91 -11.15
CA ILE A 122 19.61 14.30 -9.85
C ILE A 122 19.89 15.45 -8.90
N GLU A 123 18.99 15.67 -7.94
CA GLU A 123 19.17 16.67 -6.90
C GLU A 123 19.67 16.01 -5.63
N LEU A 124 20.79 16.53 -5.11
CA LEU A 124 21.37 16.16 -3.83
C LEU A 124 21.36 17.39 -2.92
N GLY A 125 20.62 17.34 -1.82
CA GLY A 125 20.57 18.45 -0.87
C GLY A 125 19.68 18.19 0.33
N GLY A 126 19.51 19.24 1.14
CA GLY A 126 18.83 19.19 2.44
C GLY A 126 19.76 19.69 3.53
N ASN A 127 19.54 19.25 4.76
CA ASN A 127 20.45 19.50 5.86
C ASN A 127 21.75 18.66 5.69
N GLY A 128 22.91 19.31 5.76
CA GLY A 128 24.22 18.68 5.61
C GLY A 128 24.91 18.95 4.26
N THR A 129 26.05 18.29 4.05
CA THR A 129 26.90 18.46 2.87
C THR A 129 26.63 17.30 1.91
N PRO A 130 25.94 17.51 0.77
CA PRO A 130 25.65 16.44 -0.17
C PRO A 130 26.90 16.03 -0.94
N TYR A 131 26.99 14.74 -1.27
CA TYR A 131 28.10 14.19 -2.03
C TYR A 131 27.70 12.97 -2.85
N VAL A 132 28.55 12.62 -3.82
CA VAL A 132 28.59 11.33 -4.51
C VAL A 132 29.86 10.61 -4.11
N ASP A 133 29.72 9.41 -3.54
CA ASP A 133 30.82 8.57 -3.06
C ASP A 133 31.22 7.51 -4.06
N PHE A 134 32.53 7.26 -4.13
CA PHE A 134 33.14 6.14 -4.83
C PHE A 134 34.03 5.41 -3.83
N SER A 135 33.79 4.12 -3.64
CA SER A 135 34.64 3.22 -2.85
C SER A 135 34.84 1.92 -3.62
N ASN A 136 36.05 1.37 -3.60
CA ASN A 136 36.39 0.08 -4.18
C ASN A 136 36.75 -0.98 -3.12
N ASP A 137 36.65 -0.61 -1.83
CA ASP A 137 36.88 -1.50 -0.70
C ASP A 137 35.79 -1.37 0.37
N ALA A 138 35.78 -2.31 1.31
CA ALA A 138 34.78 -2.38 2.38
C ALA A 138 35.22 -1.70 3.69
N TRP A 139 36.43 -1.15 3.73
CA TRP A 139 37.07 -0.69 4.96
C TRP A 139 37.05 0.83 5.07
N ASN A 140 37.11 1.52 3.94
CA ASN A 140 37.02 2.96 3.86
C ASN A 140 35.61 3.39 3.44
N ASN A 141 35.18 4.52 4.00
CA ASN A 141 33.90 5.09 3.62
C ASN A 141 33.89 5.59 2.16
N PHE A 142 35.03 6.09 1.67
CA PHE A 142 35.21 6.52 0.28
C PHE A 142 36.70 6.52 -0.09
N ASP A 143 37.01 6.26 -1.37
CA ASP A 143 38.30 6.52 -2.01
C ASP A 143 38.29 7.86 -2.76
N ALA A 144 37.13 8.20 -3.35
CA ALA A 144 36.94 9.45 -4.07
C ALA A 144 35.53 10.00 -3.83
N ARG A 145 35.37 11.33 -3.89
CA ARG A 145 34.09 11.98 -3.64
C ARG A 145 33.92 13.28 -4.43
N ILE A 146 32.70 13.54 -4.90
CA ILE A 146 32.27 14.84 -5.44
C ILE A 146 31.31 15.48 -4.43
N ILE A 147 31.55 16.73 -4.02
CA ILE A 147 30.91 17.33 -2.83
C ILE A 147 30.51 18.78 -3.12
N LEU A 148 29.32 19.19 -2.71
CA LEU A 148 29.02 20.62 -2.54
C LEU A 148 29.41 21.05 -1.11
N ALA A 149 30.64 21.53 -0.94
CA ALA A 149 31.22 21.86 0.36
C ALA A 149 30.66 23.16 0.98
N GLY A 150 30.04 23.99 0.14
CA GLY A 150 29.43 25.26 0.50
C GLY A 150 28.71 25.86 -0.71
N ASN A 151 28.17 27.07 -0.56
CA ASN A 151 27.57 27.78 -1.68
C ASN A 151 28.61 28.00 -2.78
N ASP A 152 28.31 27.50 -3.98
CA ASP A 152 29.17 27.59 -5.16
C ASP A 152 30.56 26.95 -5.00
N GLN A 153 30.70 26.02 -4.05
CA GLN A 153 31.95 25.32 -3.76
C GLN A 153 31.84 23.83 -4.08
N LEU A 154 32.13 23.48 -5.32
CA LEU A 154 32.30 22.08 -5.73
C LEU A 154 33.71 21.61 -5.36
N ARG A 155 33.80 20.53 -4.58
CA ARG A 155 35.05 19.92 -4.14
C ARG A 155 35.15 18.46 -4.59
N PHE A 156 36.36 18.04 -4.93
CA PHE A 156 36.71 16.66 -5.21
C PHE A 156 37.74 16.19 -4.17
N ASP A 157 37.41 15.17 -3.38
CA ASP A 157 38.33 14.61 -2.37
C ASP A 157 38.84 13.23 -2.82
N GLY A 158 40.05 12.87 -2.40
CA GLY A 158 40.64 11.54 -2.62
C GLY A 158 40.94 11.19 -4.07
N THR A 159 40.83 12.14 -4.99
CA THR A 159 40.95 11.90 -6.44
C THR A 159 41.81 12.94 -7.14
N MET A 160 42.38 12.55 -8.29
CA MET A 160 42.98 13.46 -9.25
C MET A 160 41.89 13.98 -10.19
N VAL A 161 41.65 15.29 -10.19
CA VAL A 161 40.59 15.91 -11.01
C VAL A 161 40.98 16.03 -12.50
N GLY A 162 42.25 15.78 -12.83
CA GLY A 162 42.74 15.87 -14.21
C GLY A 162 42.78 17.29 -14.79
N ILE A 163 42.73 18.33 -13.94
CA ILE A 163 42.87 19.71 -14.39
C ILE A 163 44.35 19.96 -14.73
N GLY A 164 44.68 19.97 -16.03
CA GLY A 164 46.00 20.29 -16.54
C GLY A 164 46.96 19.11 -16.74
N MET A 165 46.48 17.87 -16.85
CA MET A 165 47.31 16.76 -17.34
C MET A 165 47.18 16.68 -18.87
N THR A 166 48.30 16.86 -19.59
CA THR A 166 48.48 16.49 -21.00
C THR A 166 48.54 14.99 -21.18
#